data_AF-A0A2C6YKJ0-F1
#
_entry.id   AF-A0A2C6YKJ0-F1
#
_cell.length_a   1.000
_cell.length_b   1.000
_cell.length_c   1.000
_cell.angle_alpha   90.00
_cell.angle_beta   90.00
_cell.angle_gamma   90.00
#
_symmetry.space_group_name_H-M   'P 1'
#
loop_
_entity.id
_entity.type
_entity.pdbx_description
1 polymer ?
#
loop_
_entity_poly.entity_id
_entity_poly.type
_entity_poly.pdbx_seq_one_letter_code
_entity_poly.pdbx_strand_id
1 'polypeptide(L)'
;MLILARSLLLASGRVIYALGAEDDEVRLAHCLQVISQESGSLLQGMEEAHEFTQLHSLRPSDEFLAEVKSANKTVQKLSRIRGERAMLREMAQAISEAAGPAGLPAEFAPTVREAALWVFHCYSGMAHGYAWSFEVGAGDPSVDLWIVGTLGAFAVRLMTEMCRAPEELGPDDLGPDDVPLDA
;
A
#
# COMPACT_ATOMS: atom_id res chain seq x y z
N MET A 1 -19.09 -7.82 1.04
CA MET A 1 -18.03 -8.44 0.20
C MET A 1 -17.22 -7.42 -0.59
N LEU A 2 -17.83 -6.50 -1.37
CA LEU A 2 -17.09 -5.52 -2.19
C LEU A 2 -16.11 -4.63 -1.40
N ILE A 3 -16.52 -4.16 -0.21
CA ILE A 3 -15.64 -3.38 0.69
C ILE A 3 -14.40 -4.20 1.10
N LEU A 4 -14.60 -5.48 1.45
CA LEU A 4 -13.50 -6.37 1.83
C LEU A 4 -12.56 -6.66 0.66
N ALA A 5 -13.11 -6.86 -0.55
CA ALA A 5 -12.31 -7.04 -1.76
C ALA A 5 -11.47 -5.79 -2.08
N ARG A 6 -12.05 -4.58 -1.93
CA ARG A 6 -11.32 -3.31 -2.09
C ARG A 6 -10.19 -3.18 -1.06
N SER A 7 -10.49 -3.44 0.22
CA SER A 7 -9.49 -3.36 1.30
C SER A 7 -8.35 -4.34 1.07
N LEU A 8 -8.66 -5.58 0.68
CA LEU A 8 -7.65 -6.58 0.35
C LEU A 8 -6.79 -6.14 -0.83
N LEU A 9 -7.40 -5.70 -1.94
CA LEU A 9 -6.66 -5.24 -3.11
C LEU A 9 -5.73 -4.06 -2.79
N LEU A 10 -6.21 -3.06 -2.04
CA LEU A 10 -5.40 -1.91 -1.65
C LEU A 10 -4.24 -2.33 -0.74
N ALA A 11 -4.50 -3.19 0.24
CA ALA A 11 -3.46 -3.72 1.13
C ALA A 11 -2.40 -4.50 0.34
N SER A 12 -2.84 -5.43 -0.52
CA SER A 12 -1.94 -6.24 -1.34
C SER A 12 -1.15 -5.41 -2.34
N GLY A 13 -1.79 -4.48 -3.04
CA GLY A 13 -1.14 -3.59 -3.99
C GLY A 13 -0.05 -2.74 -3.33
N ARG A 14 -0.30 -2.22 -2.13
CA ARG A 14 0.70 -1.46 -1.36
C ARG A 14 1.86 -2.31 -0.91
N VAL A 15 1.61 -3.53 -0.44
CA VAL A 15 2.67 -4.48 -0.06
C VAL A 15 3.56 -4.81 -1.26
N ILE A 16 2.95 -5.16 -2.40
CA ILE A 16 3.67 -5.48 -3.64
C ILE A 16 4.46 -4.27 -4.14
N TYR A 17 3.88 -3.08 -4.10
CA TYR A 17 4.56 -1.86 -4.48
C TYR A 17 5.75 -1.53 -3.56
N ALA A 18 5.54 -1.58 -2.24
CA ALA A 18 6.55 -1.25 -1.25
C ALA A 18 7.72 -2.25 -1.22
N LEU A 19 7.43 -3.54 -1.33
CA LEU A 19 8.41 -4.60 -1.08
C LEU A 19 8.80 -5.39 -2.34
N GLY A 20 8.05 -5.26 -3.44
CA GLY A 20 8.25 -6.07 -4.64
C GLY A 20 9.35 -5.57 -5.57
N ALA A 21 9.90 -4.38 -5.33
CA ALA A 21 11.07 -3.91 -6.06
C ALA A 21 12.32 -4.70 -5.64
N GLU A 22 13.18 -5.03 -6.60
CA GLU A 22 14.43 -5.74 -6.33
C GLU A 22 15.46 -4.84 -5.64
N ASP A 23 15.50 -3.56 -6.03
CA ASP A 23 16.42 -2.54 -5.53
C ASP A 23 15.96 -1.93 -4.19
N ASP A 24 16.88 -1.86 -3.23
CA ASP A 24 16.62 -1.37 -1.86
C ASP A 24 16.25 0.12 -1.80
N GLU A 25 16.87 0.95 -2.63
CA GLU A 25 16.56 2.38 -2.66
C GLU A 25 15.16 2.61 -3.25
N VAL A 26 14.78 1.84 -4.27
CA VAL A 26 13.44 1.85 -4.85
C VAL A 26 12.40 1.36 -3.85
N ARG A 27 12.68 0.26 -3.13
CA ARG A 27 11.81 -0.22 -2.03
C ARG A 27 11.60 0.85 -0.97
N LEU A 28 12.68 1.49 -0.51
CA LEU A 28 12.60 2.55 0.49
C LEU A 28 11.76 3.73 -0.01
N ALA A 29 11.96 4.16 -1.26
CA ALA A 29 11.16 5.23 -1.87
C ALA A 29 9.67 4.88 -1.92
N HIS A 30 9.31 3.66 -2.35
CA HIS A 30 7.93 3.18 -2.36
C HIS A 30 7.33 3.10 -0.96
N CYS A 31 8.06 2.58 0.03
CA CYS A 31 7.66 2.56 1.43
C CYS A 31 7.34 3.98 1.94
N LEU A 32 8.22 4.94 1.69
CA LEU A 32 8.02 6.33 2.10
C LEU A 32 6.80 6.95 1.41
N GLN A 33 6.54 6.63 0.14
CA GLN A 33 5.33 7.07 -0.55
C GLN A 33 4.05 6.50 0.08
N VAL A 34 4.03 5.20 0.41
CA VAL A 34 2.89 4.57 1.09
C VAL A 34 2.66 5.23 2.46
N ILE A 35 3.71 5.38 3.27
CA ILE A 35 3.62 5.99 4.61
C ILE A 35 3.14 7.45 4.51
N SER A 36 3.60 8.22 3.53
CA SER A 36 3.12 9.58 3.29
C SER A 36 1.63 9.63 2.93
N GLN A 37 1.16 8.71 2.10
CA GLN A 37 -0.27 8.63 1.78
C GLN A 37 -1.09 8.27 3.03
N GLU A 38 -0.69 7.25 3.77
CA GLU A 38 -1.40 6.78 4.97
C GLU A 38 -1.44 7.84 6.06
N SER A 39 -0.32 8.53 6.26
CA SER A 39 -0.24 9.64 7.19
C SER A 39 -1.21 10.77 6.81
N GLY A 40 -1.33 11.08 5.51
CA GLY A 40 -2.28 12.08 5.01
C GLY A 40 -3.73 11.66 5.25
N SER A 41 -4.06 10.40 4.94
CA SER A 41 -5.41 9.86 5.15
C SER A 41 -5.78 9.80 6.64
N LEU A 42 -4.83 9.43 7.51
CA LEU A 42 -5.04 9.42 8.96
C LEU A 42 -5.33 10.83 9.47
N LEU A 43 -4.54 11.84 9.07
CA LEU A 43 -4.76 13.22 9.47
C LEU A 43 -6.16 13.70 9.07
N GLN A 44 -6.58 13.49 7.82
CA GLN A 44 -7.92 13.86 7.36
C GLN A 44 -9.02 13.17 8.17
N GLY A 45 -8.86 11.87 8.45
CA GLY A 45 -9.81 11.12 9.27
C GLY A 45 -9.90 11.63 10.70
N MET A 46 -8.77 12.01 11.30
CA MET A 46 -8.74 12.57 12.64
C MET A 46 -9.31 14.00 12.70
N GLU A 47 -9.08 14.82 11.67
CA GLU A 47 -9.69 16.15 11.56
C GLU A 47 -11.22 16.04 11.42
N GLU A 48 -11.72 15.14 10.58
CA GLU A 48 -13.17 14.89 10.44
C GLU A 48 -13.77 14.36 11.75
N ALA A 49 -13.12 13.37 12.39
CA ALA A 49 -13.56 12.82 13.67
C ALA A 49 -13.53 13.87 14.79
N HIS A 50 -12.65 14.85 14.71
CA HIS A 50 -12.58 15.94 15.68
C HIS A 50 -13.84 16.82 15.67
N GLU A 51 -14.54 16.90 14.53
CA GLU A 51 -15.77 17.67 14.36
C GLU A 51 -17.04 16.87 14.74
N PHE A 52 -16.91 15.62 15.19
CA PHE A 52 -18.07 14.78 15.51
C PHE A 52 -18.89 15.35 16.68
N THR A 53 -20.17 15.62 16.40
CA THR A 53 -21.12 16.17 17.38
C THR A 53 -22.01 15.13 18.05
N GLN A 54 -22.10 13.92 17.50
CA GLN A 54 -22.96 12.84 18.04
C GLN A 54 -22.14 11.67 18.59
N LEU A 55 -21.01 11.36 17.95
CA LEU A 55 -20.13 10.25 18.31
C LEU A 55 -18.95 10.72 19.15
N HIS A 56 -19.22 11.39 20.27
CA HIS A 56 -18.20 12.04 21.10
C HIS A 56 -17.08 11.11 21.58
N SER A 57 -17.37 9.82 21.79
CA SER A 57 -16.36 8.82 22.20
C SER A 57 -15.32 8.51 21.13
N LEU A 58 -15.58 8.87 19.87
CA LEU A 58 -14.65 8.72 18.74
C LEU A 58 -13.87 10.01 18.46
N ARG A 59 -14.19 11.11 19.16
CA ARG A 59 -13.53 12.40 18.94
C ARG A 59 -12.09 12.36 19.51
N PRO A 60 -11.05 12.60 18.69
CA PRO A 60 -9.69 12.74 19.20
C PRO A 60 -9.55 13.99 20.09
N SER A 61 -8.69 13.92 21.10
CA SER A 61 -8.31 15.09 21.90
C SER A 61 -7.53 16.11 21.05
N ASP A 62 -7.53 17.37 21.48
CA ASP A 62 -6.75 18.44 20.84
C ASP A 62 -5.26 18.11 20.82
N GLU A 63 -4.75 17.56 21.92
CA GLU A 63 -3.35 17.12 22.07
C GLU A 63 -3.01 16.03 21.05
N PHE A 64 -3.83 14.98 20.96
CA PHE A 64 -3.60 13.90 20.00
C PHE A 64 -3.69 14.38 18.55
N LEU A 65 -4.65 15.26 18.23
CA LEU A 65 -4.74 15.84 16.88
C LEU A 65 -3.49 16.68 16.54
N ALA A 66 -2.94 17.42 17.50
CA ALA A 66 -1.71 18.17 17.31
C ALA A 66 -0.49 17.25 17.07
N GLU A 67 -0.41 16.13 17.78
CA GLU A 67 0.61 15.10 17.54
C GLU A 67 0.52 14.52 16.13
N VAL A 68 -0.68 14.11 15.69
CA VAL A 68 -0.91 13.58 14.34
C VAL A 68 -0.54 14.61 13.27
N LYS A 69 -0.89 15.89 13.46
CA LYS A 69 -0.48 17.00 12.57
C LYS A 69 1.03 17.15 12.48
N SER A 70 1.72 17.08 13.61
CA SER A 70 3.19 17.17 13.67
C SER A 70 3.86 15.99 12.98
N ALA A 71 3.41 14.76 13.29
CA ALA A 71 3.92 13.54 12.68
C ALA A 71 3.70 13.54 11.16
N ASN A 72 2.52 13.93 10.71
CA ASN A 72 2.22 14.08 9.29
C ASN A 72 3.18 15.04 8.60
N LYS A 73 3.40 16.24 9.17
CA LYS A 73 4.33 17.22 8.61
C LYS A 73 5.75 16.66 8.47
N THR A 74 6.19 15.82 9.39
CA THR A 74 7.50 15.14 9.31
C THR A 74 7.51 14.14 8.17
N VAL A 75 6.52 13.25 8.10
CA VAL A 75 6.41 12.23 7.04
C VAL A 75 6.30 12.87 5.65
N GLN A 76 5.51 13.93 5.49
CA GLN A 76 5.34 14.60 4.20
C GLN A 76 6.63 15.24 3.66
N LYS A 77 7.66 15.44 4.49
CA LYS A 77 8.98 15.89 4.02
C LYS A 77 9.84 14.76 3.45
N LEU A 78 9.55 13.51 3.83
CA LEU A 78 10.34 12.34 3.45
C LEU A 78 10.00 11.83 2.04
N SER A 79 8.84 12.22 1.49
CA SER A 79 8.42 11.80 0.16
C SER A 79 7.70 12.92 -0.56
N ARG A 80 7.94 13.04 -1.87
CA ARG A 80 7.10 13.87 -2.74
C ARG A 80 5.78 13.14 -2.95
N ILE A 81 4.72 13.62 -2.31
CA ILE A 81 3.35 13.11 -2.51
C ILE A 81 3.02 13.18 -4.00
N ARG A 82 2.74 12.02 -4.58
CA ARG A 82 2.07 11.92 -5.88
C ARG A 82 0.59 11.69 -5.62
N GLY A 83 -0.28 12.30 -6.43
CA GLY A 83 -1.73 12.12 -6.26
C GLY A 83 -2.13 10.65 -6.39
N GLU A 84 -3.25 10.26 -5.77
CA GLU A 84 -3.75 8.87 -5.71
C GLU A 84 -3.74 8.18 -7.07
N ARG A 85 -4.19 8.86 -8.14
CA ARG A 85 -4.17 8.33 -9.50
C ARG A 85 -2.78 7.90 -9.98
N ALA A 86 -1.74 8.68 -9.66
CA ALA A 86 -0.37 8.35 -10.05
C ALA A 86 0.10 7.12 -9.26
N MET A 87 -0.19 7.07 -7.96
CA MET A 87 0.14 5.92 -7.13
C MET A 87 -0.55 4.64 -7.58
N LEU A 88 -1.85 4.68 -7.93
CA LEU A 88 -2.57 3.52 -8.48
C LEU A 88 -1.90 2.97 -9.76
N ARG A 89 -1.39 3.86 -10.63
CA ARG A 89 -0.67 3.47 -11.85
C ARG A 89 0.67 2.81 -11.55
N GLU A 90 1.40 3.34 -10.58
CA GLU A 90 2.68 2.77 -10.15
C GLU A 90 2.49 1.43 -9.43
N MET A 91 1.47 1.29 -8.59
CA MET A 91 1.12 0.00 -7.98
C MET A 91 0.73 -1.04 -9.02
N ALA A 92 -0.08 -0.67 -10.02
CA ALA A 92 -0.42 -1.58 -11.11
C ALA A 92 0.81 -1.99 -11.95
N GLN A 93 1.75 -1.07 -12.12
CA GLN A 93 3.04 -1.36 -12.76
C GLN A 93 3.85 -2.36 -11.92
N ALA A 94 4.00 -2.13 -10.62
CA ALA A 94 4.71 -3.04 -9.72
C ALA A 94 4.07 -4.44 -9.68
N ILE A 95 2.74 -4.52 -9.69
CA ILE A 95 2.01 -5.81 -9.79
C ILE A 95 2.35 -6.54 -11.09
N SER A 96 2.41 -5.81 -12.21
CA SER A 96 2.77 -6.38 -13.50
C SER A 96 4.22 -6.87 -13.55
N GLU A 97 5.15 -6.13 -12.96
CA GLU A 97 6.57 -6.51 -12.89
C GLU A 97 6.77 -7.74 -12.01
N ALA A 98 6.00 -7.84 -10.91
CA ALA A 98 6.02 -8.99 -10.03
C ALA A 98 5.37 -10.26 -10.62
N ALA A 99 4.59 -10.14 -11.70
CA ALA A 99 3.91 -11.28 -12.32
C ALA A 99 4.88 -12.28 -12.97
N GLY A 100 5.98 -11.79 -13.56
CA GLY A 100 7.00 -12.65 -14.18
C GLY A 100 7.67 -13.59 -13.18
N PRO A 101 8.26 -13.07 -12.09
CA PRO A 101 8.80 -13.88 -10.99
C PRO A 101 7.77 -14.84 -10.35
N ALA A 102 6.48 -14.54 -10.44
CA ALA A 102 5.40 -15.41 -9.99
C ALA A 102 5.04 -16.54 -10.99
N GLY A 103 5.74 -16.64 -12.13
CA GLY A 103 5.56 -17.68 -13.13
C GLY A 103 4.53 -17.37 -14.21
N LEU A 104 4.04 -16.12 -14.31
CA LEU A 104 3.21 -15.72 -15.43
C LEU A 104 4.07 -15.43 -16.67
N PRO A 105 3.65 -15.89 -17.86
CA PRO A 105 4.34 -15.55 -19.10
C PRO A 105 4.38 -14.04 -19.34
N ALA A 106 5.52 -13.54 -19.82
CA ALA A 106 5.80 -12.11 -19.94
C ALA A 106 4.81 -11.37 -20.86
N GLU A 107 4.23 -12.05 -21.85
CA GLU A 107 3.20 -11.51 -22.74
C GLU A 107 1.93 -11.08 -22.00
N PHE A 108 1.68 -11.60 -20.79
CA PHE A 108 0.53 -11.22 -19.97
C PHE A 108 0.76 -9.98 -19.11
N ALA A 109 2.00 -9.47 -19.00
CA ALA A 109 2.31 -8.31 -18.16
C ALA A 109 1.42 -7.08 -18.47
N PRO A 110 1.21 -6.67 -19.75
CA PRO A 110 0.30 -5.58 -20.07
C PRO A 110 -1.14 -5.83 -19.59
N THR A 111 -1.64 -7.07 -19.76
CA THR A 111 -2.98 -7.46 -19.32
C THR A 111 -3.10 -7.44 -17.80
N VAL A 112 -2.08 -7.90 -17.06
CA VAL A 112 -2.05 -7.85 -15.59
C VAL A 112 -2.11 -6.42 -15.09
N ARG A 113 -1.34 -5.52 -15.71
CA ARG A 113 -1.34 -4.09 -15.38
C ARG A 113 -2.72 -3.45 -15.59
N GLU A 114 -3.32 -3.71 -16.75
CA GLU A 114 -4.66 -3.20 -17.08
C GLU A 114 -5.74 -3.77 -16.16
N ALA A 115 -5.67 -5.06 -15.85
CA ALA A 115 -6.58 -5.71 -14.92
C ALA A 115 -6.44 -5.13 -13.50
N ALA A 116 -5.22 -4.90 -13.00
CA ALA A 116 -5.02 -4.27 -11.70
C ALA A 116 -5.62 -2.86 -11.65
N LEU A 117 -5.39 -2.04 -12.68
CA LEU A 117 -6.00 -0.71 -12.81
C LEU A 117 -7.53 -0.77 -12.88
N TRP A 118 -8.08 -1.70 -13.66
CA TRP A 118 -9.51 -1.94 -13.76
C TRP A 118 -10.11 -2.23 -12.39
N VAL A 119 -9.53 -3.19 -11.64
CA VAL A 119 -10.05 -3.58 -10.33
C VAL A 119 -9.89 -2.43 -9.31
N PHE A 120 -8.76 -1.72 -9.30
CA PHE A 120 -8.58 -0.54 -8.42
C PHE A 120 -9.68 0.50 -8.63
N HIS A 121 -9.97 0.79 -9.91
CA HIS A 121 -11.01 1.73 -10.27
C HIS A 121 -12.38 1.13 -9.94
N CYS A 122 -12.82 0.06 -10.59
CA CYS A 122 -14.15 -0.51 -10.44
C CYS A 122 -14.59 -0.69 -8.99
N TYR A 123 -13.78 -1.34 -8.14
CA TYR A 123 -14.12 -1.54 -6.73
C TYR A 123 -14.09 -0.25 -5.92
N SER A 124 -13.27 0.73 -6.28
CA SER A 124 -13.32 2.07 -5.68
C SER A 124 -14.65 2.76 -6.00
N GLY A 125 -15.05 2.86 -7.28
CA GLY A 125 -16.31 3.53 -7.61
C GLY A 125 -17.56 2.74 -7.20
N MET A 126 -17.49 1.41 -7.11
CA MET A 126 -18.56 0.62 -6.47
C MET A 126 -18.64 0.89 -4.96
N ALA A 127 -17.50 0.96 -4.25
CA ALA A 127 -17.48 1.29 -2.82
C ALA A 127 -17.99 2.70 -2.51
N HIS A 128 -17.76 3.65 -3.42
CA HIS A 128 -18.28 5.02 -3.31
C HIS A 128 -19.70 5.20 -3.91
N GLY A 129 -20.32 4.14 -4.43
CA GLY A 129 -21.69 4.20 -4.95
C GLY A 129 -21.85 4.94 -6.28
N TYR A 130 -20.77 5.22 -7.02
CA TYR A 130 -20.78 5.98 -8.27
C TYR A 130 -21.27 5.18 -9.50
N ALA A 131 -21.67 3.91 -9.34
CA ALA A 131 -22.35 3.09 -10.35
C ALA A 131 -21.66 2.92 -11.73
N TRP A 132 -20.43 3.39 -11.92
CA TRP A 132 -19.73 3.39 -13.22
C TRP A 132 -19.49 2.02 -13.87
N SER A 133 -19.44 0.93 -13.09
CA SER A 133 -19.28 -0.42 -13.64
C SER A 133 -20.51 -0.89 -14.42
N PHE A 134 -21.68 -0.30 -14.16
CA PHE A 134 -22.89 -0.57 -14.94
C PHE A 134 -22.85 0.08 -16.33
N GLU A 135 -22.10 1.17 -16.48
CA GLU A 135 -22.01 1.96 -17.73
C GLU A 135 -20.86 1.50 -18.64
N VAL A 136 -19.75 0.98 -18.08
CA VAL A 136 -18.54 0.60 -18.84
C VAL A 136 -18.50 -0.91 -19.19
N GLY A 137 -19.58 -1.65 -18.87
CA GLY A 137 -19.62 -3.10 -18.96
C GLY A 137 -18.96 -3.72 -17.73
N ALA A 138 -19.74 -4.41 -16.91
CA ALA A 138 -19.19 -5.07 -15.73
C ALA A 138 -18.24 -6.19 -16.19
N GLY A 139 -16.98 -6.13 -15.75
CA GLY A 139 -16.09 -7.30 -15.80
C GLY A 139 -16.74 -8.47 -15.05
N ASP A 140 -16.25 -9.69 -15.27
CA ASP A 140 -16.76 -10.85 -14.53
C ASP A 140 -16.33 -10.72 -13.06
N PRO A 141 -17.27 -10.54 -12.11
CA PRO A 141 -16.93 -10.36 -10.69
C PRO A 141 -16.15 -11.55 -10.11
N SER A 142 -16.31 -12.74 -10.69
CA SER A 142 -15.59 -13.95 -10.29
C SER A 142 -14.12 -13.86 -10.67
N VAL A 143 -13.82 -13.35 -11.87
CA VAL A 143 -12.45 -13.11 -12.35
C VAL A 143 -11.78 -12.03 -11.51
N ASP A 144 -12.50 -10.94 -11.25
CA ASP A 144 -11.99 -9.85 -10.42
C ASP A 144 -11.67 -10.32 -8.99
N LEU A 145 -12.56 -11.11 -8.37
CA LEU A 145 -12.31 -11.68 -7.04
C LEU A 145 -11.13 -12.67 -7.04
N TRP A 146 -10.95 -13.44 -8.11
CA TRP A 146 -9.79 -14.32 -8.26
C TRP A 146 -8.49 -13.52 -8.35
N ILE A 147 -8.47 -12.42 -9.10
CA ILE A 147 -7.32 -11.50 -9.16
C ILE A 147 -7.01 -10.94 -7.77
N VAL A 148 -8.01 -10.42 -7.07
CA VAL A 148 -7.84 -9.87 -5.70
C VAL A 148 -7.28 -10.92 -4.75
N GLY A 149 -7.83 -12.14 -4.77
CA GLY A 149 -7.34 -13.25 -3.93
C GLY A 149 -5.90 -13.65 -4.24
N THR A 150 -5.53 -13.66 -5.52
CA THR A 150 -4.18 -14.00 -5.99
C THR A 150 -3.15 -12.96 -5.54
N LEU A 151 -3.46 -11.67 -5.70
CA LEU A 151 -2.61 -10.58 -5.20
C LEU A 151 -2.50 -10.61 -3.66
N GLY A 152 -3.58 -10.97 -2.97
CA GLY A 152 -3.60 -11.27 -1.54
C GLY A 152 -2.56 -12.32 -1.13
N ALA A 153 -2.62 -13.49 -1.76
CA ALA A 153 -1.69 -14.58 -1.49
C ALA A 153 -0.24 -14.19 -1.80
N PHE A 154 -0.01 -13.49 -2.91
CA PHE A 154 1.32 -13.03 -3.30
C PHE A 154 1.90 -12.00 -2.30
N ALA A 155 1.11 -11.02 -1.87
CA ALA A 155 1.52 -10.06 -0.84
C ALA A 155 1.91 -10.74 0.48
N VAL A 156 1.14 -11.74 0.92
CA VAL A 156 1.46 -12.54 2.13
C VAL A 156 2.78 -13.28 1.97
N ARG A 157 3.00 -13.91 0.81
CA ARG A 157 4.26 -14.59 0.50
C ARG A 157 5.44 -13.62 0.55
N LEU A 158 5.32 -12.47 -0.11
CA LEU A 158 6.35 -11.43 -0.15
C LEU A 158 6.71 -10.93 1.25
N MET A 159 5.71 -10.63 2.09
CA MET A 159 5.96 -10.26 3.50
C MET A 159 6.64 -11.39 4.27
N THR A 160 6.21 -12.63 4.06
CA THR A 160 6.81 -13.79 4.76
C THR A 160 8.27 -13.99 4.35
N GLU A 161 8.60 -13.84 3.08
CA GLU A 161 9.98 -13.93 2.58
C GLU A 161 10.85 -12.81 3.15
N MET A 162 10.35 -11.57 3.22
CA MET A 162 11.07 -10.42 3.78
C MET A 162 11.19 -10.43 5.32
N CYS A 163 10.21 -11.01 6.02
CA CYS A 163 10.20 -11.11 7.49
C CYS A 163 10.84 -12.38 8.03
N ARG A 164 11.23 -13.34 7.17
CA ARG A 164 12.17 -14.38 7.59
C ARG A 164 13.47 -13.67 7.93
N ALA A 165 13.75 -13.55 9.24
CA ALA A 165 15.04 -13.11 9.72
C ALA A 165 16.14 -13.86 8.94
N PRO A 166 17.26 -13.20 8.57
CA PRO A 166 18.43 -13.96 8.14
C PRO A 166 18.69 -15.03 9.20
N GLU A 167 18.90 -16.28 8.77
CA GLU A 167 19.29 -17.37 9.66
C GLU A 167 20.38 -16.87 10.62
N GLU A 168 20.05 -16.85 11.90
CA GLU A 168 20.92 -16.62 13.06
C GLU A 168 22.15 -15.73 12.81
N LEU A 169 22.00 -14.41 12.93
CA LEU A 169 23.09 -13.61 13.50
C LEU A 169 23.30 -14.16 14.91
N GLY A 170 24.36 -14.94 15.10
CA GLY A 170 24.76 -15.46 16.40
C GLY A 170 25.01 -14.29 17.36
N PRO A 171 24.95 -14.53 18.68
CA PRO A 171 25.19 -13.49 19.69
C PRO A 171 26.59 -12.83 19.61
N ASP A 172 27.47 -13.28 18.71
CA ASP A 172 28.82 -12.77 18.52
C ASP A 172 28.96 -11.67 17.44
N ASP A 173 27.91 -11.40 16.64
CA ASP A 173 27.97 -10.41 15.54
C ASP A 173 27.47 -8.99 15.93
N LEU A 174 27.21 -8.76 17.23
CA LEU A 174 26.91 -7.44 17.80
C LEU A 174 27.93 -7.09 18.89
N GLY A 175 29.20 -7.01 18.51
CA GLY A 175 30.25 -6.36 19.30
C GLY A 175 30.21 -4.84 19.14
N PRO A 176 30.45 -4.04 20.18
CA PRO A 176 30.36 -2.58 20.14
C PRO A 176 31.60 -1.86 19.56
N ASP A 177 32.42 -2.50 18.72
CA ASP A 177 33.81 -2.08 18.49
C ASP A 177 34.16 -1.49 17.11
N ASP A 178 33.19 -1.12 16.26
CA ASP A 178 33.49 -0.50 14.95
C ASP A 178 32.95 0.93 14.76
N VAL A 179 32.95 1.74 15.83
CA VAL A 179 32.92 3.21 15.68
C VAL A 179 34.35 3.73 15.91
N PRO A 180 35.09 4.11 14.85
CA PRO A 180 36.31 4.88 15.03
C PRO A 180 35.94 6.28 15.49
N LEU A 181 35.96 6.50 16.80
CA LEU A 181 36.18 7.81 17.40
C LEU A 181 37.69 8.06 17.36
N ASP A 182 38.14 8.77 16.32
CA ASP A 182 39.16 9.83 16.38
C ASP A 182 39.80 10.07 15.00
N ALA A 183 39.48 11.23 14.39
CA ALA A 183 40.39 12.18 13.73
C ALA A 183 39.61 13.41 13.23
#